data_AF-A0A9R0YIB7-F1
#
_entry.id   AF-A0A9R0YIB7-F1
#
_cell.length_a   1.000
_cell.length_b   1.000
_cell.length_c   1.000
_cell.angle_alpha   90.00
_cell.angle_beta   90.00
_cell.angle_gamma   90.00
#
_symmetry.space_group_name_H-M   'P 1'
#
loop_
_entity.id
_entity.type
_entity.pdbx_description
1 polymer ?
#
loop_
_entity_poly.entity_id
_entity_poly.type
_entity_poly.pdbx_seq_one_letter_code
_entity_poly.pdbx_strand_id
1 'polypeptide(L)'
;MREPTKPLSPRPSRGRCRLCGLCLGSALLAIVVSTLVHLLSPPPQPAPSPRFSVIIDGGSTGTRAHVFSLGPDGRPDLARSAVMRVSPGLSSFAADTARAGESLRPLLEFAKEKVGGEGAAAATEVRLMATAGLRLLEEGVREAILVSCRNALRASGFRFEDSWAKVIPGSDEGIYAWIAANYALGTLGGDPHKTIGIIELGGASAQLTFVSDEVLPLELSTNFTFGETTYTLYSNSFLNFGQNAAQDSYHQILKSRGSSKNGTLVDPCAPKGYSHKRKVLARTSGASRSNLENQYVDNGSGNYKKCRSSSMIMMQEGKGKKYM
;
A
#
# COMPACT_ATOMS: atom_id res chain seq x y z
N MET A 1 -78.04 30.91 75.86
CA MET A 1 -76.71 30.29 75.78
C MET A 1 -76.85 29.00 74.98
N ARG A 2 -76.14 28.89 73.85
CA ARG A 2 -76.12 27.70 72.99
C ARG A 2 -75.03 26.75 73.49
N GLU A 3 -75.38 25.49 73.72
CA GLU A 3 -74.43 24.41 73.97
C GLU A 3 -74.28 23.59 72.68
N PRO A 4 -73.06 23.34 72.17
CA PRO A 4 -72.86 22.56 70.95
C PRO A 4 -72.59 21.07 71.23
N THR A 5 -73.20 20.23 70.39
CA THR A 5 -73.08 18.78 70.29
C THR A 5 -71.66 18.32 69.94
N LYS A 6 -71.16 17.29 70.66
CA LYS A 6 -69.93 16.54 70.31
C LYS A 6 -70.20 15.48 69.23
N PRO A 7 -69.35 15.34 68.19
CA PRO A 7 -69.47 14.26 67.20
C PRO A 7 -68.74 12.97 67.62
N LEU A 8 -69.21 11.83 67.10
CA LEU A 8 -68.70 10.48 67.34
C LEU A 8 -67.30 10.22 66.74
N SER A 9 -66.50 9.42 67.46
CA SER A 9 -65.24 8.83 67.00
C SER A 9 -65.45 7.67 66.01
N PRO A 10 -64.68 7.56 64.92
CA PRO A 10 -64.74 6.41 64.02
C PRO A 10 -63.86 5.23 64.52
N ARG A 11 -64.38 4.00 64.35
CA ARG A 11 -63.62 2.74 64.53
C ARG A 11 -62.61 2.53 63.38
N PRO A 12 -61.41 1.98 63.64
CA PRO A 12 -60.47 1.62 62.58
C PRO A 12 -60.91 0.35 61.85
N SER A 13 -60.89 0.39 60.51
CA SER A 13 -61.13 -0.77 59.65
C SER A 13 -59.84 -1.55 59.41
N ARG A 14 -59.93 -2.88 59.50
CA ARG A 14 -58.84 -3.82 59.19
C ARG A 14 -58.71 -3.96 57.67
N GLY A 15 -57.74 -3.28 57.06
CA GLY A 15 -57.32 -3.54 55.68
C GLY A 15 -56.34 -4.73 55.61
N ARG A 16 -56.74 -5.83 54.97
CA ARG A 16 -55.83 -6.95 54.65
C ARG A 16 -54.84 -6.51 53.56
N CYS A 17 -53.54 -6.65 53.83
CA CYS A 17 -52.46 -6.37 52.91
C CYS A 17 -52.43 -7.39 51.76
N ARG A 18 -53.00 -7.03 50.60
CA ARG A 18 -52.97 -7.82 49.34
C ARG A 18 -51.71 -7.59 48.50
N LEU A 19 -50.73 -6.82 49.00
CA LEU A 19 -49.61 -6.31 48.19
C LEU A 19 -48.44 -7.30 48.03
N CYS A 20 -48.27 -8.28 48.93
CA CYS A 20 -47.13 -9.22 48.88
C CYS A 20 -47.20 -10.28 47.76
N GLY A 21 -48.41 -10.71 47.37
CA GLY A 21 -48.58 -11.78 46.37
C GLY A 21 -48.23 -11.38 44.93
N LEU A 22 -48.45 -10.10 44.57
CA LEU A 22 -48.15 -9.60 43.23
C LEU A 22 -46.63 -9.47 42.98
N CYS A 23 -45.85 -9.08 43.99
CA CYS A 23 -44.41 -8.89 43.85
C CYS A 23 -43.62 -10.21 43.75
N LEU A 24 -44.11 -11.27 44.40
CA LEU A 24 -43.50 -12.60 44.32
C LEU A 24 -43.78 -13.26 42.95
N GLY A 25 -44.98 -13.07 42.41
CA GLY A 25 -45.35 -13.58 41.09
C GLY A 25 -44.56 -12.93 39.95
N SER A 26 -44.33 -11.62 40.02
CA SER A 26 -43.52 -10.91 39.01
C SER A 26 -42.04 -11.29 39.07
N ALA A 27 -41.49 -11.52 40.26
CA ALA A 27 -40.10 -11.97 40.41
C ALA A 27 -39.90 -13.39 39.85
N LEU A 28 -40.81 -14.32 40.14
CA LEU A 28 -40.78 -15.68 39.59
C LEU A 28 -40.92 -15.67 38.06
N LEU A 29 -41.83 -14.87 37.52
CA LEU A 29 -41.99 -14.73 36.08
C LEU A 29 -40.72 -14.16 35.42
N ALA A 30 -40.09 -13.16 36.02
CA ALA A 30 -38.85 -12.58 35.51
C ALA A 30 -37.69 -13.59 35.51
N ILE A 31 -37.57 -14.41 36.56
CA ILE A 31 -36.56 -15.47 36.64
C ILE A 31 -36.82 -16.53 35.57
N VAL A 32 -38.06 -16.99 35.42
CA VAL A 32 -38.43 -17.98 34.40
C VAL A 32 -38.14 -17.44 33.00
N VAL A 33 -38.54 -16.20 32.69
CA VAL A 33 -38.25 -15.56 31.41
C VAL A 33 -36.74 -15.40 31.19
N SER A 34 -35.97 -14.99 32.20
CA SER A 34 -34.51 -14.85 32.07
C SER A 34 -33.83 -16.20 31.85
N THR A 35 -34.21 -17.25 32.60
CA THR A 35 -33.68 -18.60 32.39
C THR A 35 -34.06 -19.16 31.03
N LEU A 36 -35.30 -18.92 30.57
CA LEU A 36 -35.76 -19.35 29.26
C LEU A 36 -35.02 -18.61 28.14
N VAL A 37 -34.78 -17.31 28.28
CA VAL A 37 -33.94 -16.53 27.36
C VAL A 37 -32.52 -17.08 27.34
N HIS A 38 -31.92 -17.42 28.48
CA HIS A 38 -30.58 -18.01 28.52
C HIS A 38 -30.52 -19.44 27.95
N LEU A 39 -31.58 -20.24 28.11
CA LEU A 39 -31.69 -21.60 27.56
C LEU A 39 -31.98 -21.63 26.06
N LEU A 40 -32.73 -20.63 25.55
CA LEU A 40 -33.10 -20.50 24.14
C LEU A 40 -32.14 -19.61 23.34
N SER A 41 -31.28 -18.84 24.00
CA SER A 41 -30.26 -18.05 23.30
C SER A 41 -29.20 -19.00 22.75
N PRO A 42 -28.88 -18.95 21.45
CA PRO A 42 -27.75 -19.68 20.91
C PRO A 42 -26.47 -19.21 21.64
N PRO A 43 -25.49 -20.11 21.85
CA PRO A 43 -24.21 -19.72 22.40
C PRO A 43 -23.62 -18.57 21.56
N PRO A 44 -22.89 -17.61 22.18
CA PRO A 44 -22.24 -16.55 21.45
C PRO A 44 -21.40 -17.19 20.34
N GLN A 45 -21.78 -16.96 19.08
CA GLN A 45 -20.95 -17.44 17.99
C GLN A 45 -19.60 -16.72 18.12
N PRO A 46 -18.47 -17.44 18.08
CA PRO A 46 -17.16 -16.79 18.04
C PRO A 46 -17.21 -15.81 16.88
N ALA A 47 -16.80 -14.56 17.14
CA ALA A 47 -16.72 -13.56 16.09
C ALA A 47 -15.97 -14.17 14.90
N PRO A 48 -16.48 -14.03 13.66
CA PRO A 48 -15.82 -14.61 12.50
C PRO A 48 -14.35 -14.17 12.54
N SER A 49 -13.44 -15.15 12.46
CA SER A 49 -12.00 -14.89 12.49
C SER A 49 -11.67 -13.79 11.48
N PRO A 50 -10.88 -12.76 11.86
CA PRO A 50 -10.55 -11.67 10.95
C PRO A 50 -9.96 -12.26 9.68
N ARG A 51 -10.51 -11.85 8.53
CA ARG A 51 -9.98 -12.24 7.23
C ARG A 51 -8.80 -11.34 6.92
N PHE A 52 -7.76 -11.89 6.32
CA PHE A 52 -6.57 -11.13 5.94
C PHE A 52 -6.32 -11.20 4.44
N SER A 53 -5.55 -10.23 3.94
CA SER A 53 -4.95 -10.24 2.61
C SER A 53 -3.54 -9.69 2.69
N VAL A 54 -2.59 -10.33 2.01
CA VAL A 54 -1.17 -9.94 2.00
C VAL A 54 -0.77 -9.49 0.60
N ILE A 55 -0.26 -8.26 0.51
CA ILE A 55 0.29 -7.71 -0.74
C ILE A 55 1.79 -7.47 -0.57
N ILE A 56 2.58 -8.10 -1.43
CA ILE A 56 4.02 -7.90 -1.55
C ILE A 56 4.28 -6.86 -2.66
N ASP A 57 4.66 -5.65 -2.27
CA ASP A 57 5.08 -4.58 -3.17
C ASP A 57 6.57 -4.75 -3.54
N GLY A 58 6.83 -5.12 -4.78
CA GLY A 58 8.15 -5.31 -5.36
C GLY A 58 8.76 -4.02 -5.91
N GLY A 59 9.04 -3.07 -5.02
CA GLY A 59 9.64 -1.78 -5.37
C GLY A 59 11.11 -1.83 -5.84
N SER A 60 11.56 -0.75 -6.48
CA SER A 60 12.94 -0.63 -7.01
C SER A 60 14.02 -0.54 -5.92
N THR A 61 13.72 0.08 -4.78
CA THR A 61 14.70 0.29 -3.67
C THR A 61 14.52 -0.68 -2.51
N GLY A 62 13.45 -1.49 -2.53
CA GLY A 62 13.10 -2.42 -1.48
C GLY A 62 11.76 -3.07 -1.75
N THR A 63 11.49 -4.14 -1.02
CA THR A 63 10.26 -4.92 -1.12
C THR A 63 9.50 -4.83 0.20
N ARG A 64 8.17 -4.68 0.14
CA ARG A 64 7.33 -4.53 1.33
C ARG A 64 6.24 -5.58 1.39
N ALA A 65 5.93 -6.07 2.57
CA ALA A 65 4.72 -6.84 2.83
C ALA A 65 3.72 -5.94 3.54
N HIS A 66 2.54 -5.78 2.93
CA HIS A 66 1.38 -5.15 3.53
C HIS A 66 0.40 -6.26 3.93
N VAL A 67 0.07 -6.31 5.22
CA VAL A 67 -0.92 -7.25 5.77
C VAL A 67 -2.17 -6.44 6.10
N PHE A 68 -3.23 -6.63 5.32
CA PHE A 68 -4.52 -5.98 5.52
C PHE A 68 -5.45 -6.89 6.31
N SER A 69 -5.91 -6.42 7.47
CA SER A 69 -7.08 -6.99 8.14
C SER A 69 -8.33 -6.53 7.39
N LEU A 70 -9.29 -7.42 7.17
CA LEU A 70 -10.54 -7.12 6.49
C LEU A 70 -11.69 -7.07 7.50
N GLY A 71 -12.54 -6.05 7.37
CA GLY A 71 -13.79 -5.93 8.11
C GLY A 71 -14.84 -6.96 7.65
N PRO A 72 -16.00 -7.01 8.33
CA PRO A 72 -17.09 -7.92 7.98
C PRO A 72 -17.63 -7.73 6.54
N ASP A 73 -17.51 -6.52 6.02
CA ASP A 73 -17.90 -6.13 4.65
C ASP A 73 -16.80 -6.42 3.61
N GLY A 74 -15.69 -7.03 4.02
CA GLY A 74 -14.54 -7.35 3.18
C GLY A 74 -13.63 -6.15 2.88
N ARG A 75 -13.90 -4.97 3.45
CA ARG A 75 -13.06 -3.78 3.23
C ARG A 75 -11.84 -3.78 4.16
N PRO A 76 -10.69 -3.22 3.74
CA PRO A 76 -9.50 -3.18 4.58
C PRO A 76 -9.69 -2.25 5.78
N ASP A 77 -9.53 -2.80 6.98
CA ASP A 77 -9.39 -2.03 8.22
C ASP A 77 -7.95 -1.52 8.31
N LEU A 78 -7.74 -0.28 7.85
CA LEU A 78 -6.43 0.34 7.79
C LEU A 78 -5.78 0.49 9.19
N ALA A 79 -6.58 0.67 10.25
CA ALA A 79 -6.07 0.82 11.61
C ALA A 79 -5.43 -0.46 12.15
N ARG A 80 -5.82 -1.62 11.60
CA ARG A 80 -5.30 -2.94 11.97
C ARG A 80 -4.34 -3.51 10.93
N SER A 81 -3.98 -2.73 9.91
CA SER A 81 -3.02 -3.14 8.89
C SER A 81 -1.58 -3.02 9.39
N ALA A 82 -0.69 -3.88 8.89
CA ALA A 82 0.72 -3.89 9.27
C ALA A 82 1.61 -3.90 8.02
N VAL A 83 2.80 -3.31 8.12
CA VAL A 83 3.77 -3.26 7.02
C VAL A 83 5.19 -3.58 7.50
N MET A 84 5.92 -4.36 6.70
CA MET A 84 7.37 -4.54 6.86
C MET A 84 8.07 -4.31 5.53
N ARG A 85 9.30 -3.79 5.57
CA ARG A 85 10.16 -3.58 4.41
C ARG A 85 11.47 -4.33 4.55
N VAL A 86 11.95 -4.89 3.45
CA VAL A 86 13.33 -5.35 3.25
C VAL A 86 14.01 -4.58 2.12
N SER A 87 15.34 -4.57 2.14
CA SER A 87 16.19 -4.03 1.09
C SER A 87 17.34 -5.00 0.81
N PRO A 88 17.84 -5.10 -0.44
CA PRO A 88 17.49 -4.29 -1.61
C PRO A 88 16.16 -4.70 -2.27
N GLY A 89 15.74 -3.97 -3.31
CA GLY A 89 14.57 -4.32 -4.12
C GLY A 89 14.82 -5.50 -5.06
N LEU A 90 13.75 -6.13 -5.56
CA LEU A 90 13.83 -7.35 -6.37
C LEU A 90 14.70 -7.21 -7.63
N SER A 91 14.76 -6.02 -8.24
CA SER A 91 15.60 -5.80 -9.43
C SER A 91 17.10 -5.90 -9.16
N SER A 92 17.53 -5.78 -7.90
CA SER A 92 18.94 -5.91 -7.51
C SER A 92 19.46 -7.34 -7.62
N PHE A 93 18.56 -8.32 -7.77
CA PHE A 93 18.90 -9.73 -7.98
C PHE A 93 19.05 -10.09 -9.46
N ALA A 94 19.15 -9.11 -10.37
CA ALA A 94 19.29 -9.35 -11.81
C ALA A 94 20.51 -10.22 -12.18
N ALA A 95 21.59 -10.17 -11.38
CA ALA A 95 22.80 -10.98 -11.60
C ALA A 95 22.71 -12.40 -10.99
N ASP A 96 21.76 -12.63 -10.08
CA ASP A 96 21.55 -13.90 -9.39
C ASP A 96 20.06 -14.05 -9.06
N THR A 97 19.28 -14.35 -10.11
CA THR A 97 17.82 -14.32 -10.07
C THR A 97 17.23 -15.39 -9.15
N ALA A 98 17.98 -16.48 -8.92
CA ALA A 98 17.59 -17.56 -8.03
C ALA A 98 17.38 -17.10 -6.58
N ARG A 99 18.13 -16.09 -6.13
CA ARG A 99 18.05 -15.55 -4.75
C ARG A 99 16.91 -14.57 -4.52
N ALA A 100 16.18 -14.15 -5.55
CA ALA A 100 15.10 -13.19 -5.40
C ALA A 100 13.97 -13.70 -4.49
N GLY A 101 13.57 -14.96 -4.62
CA GLY A 101 12.56 -15.59 -3.77
C GLY A 101 12.99 -15.72 -2.31
N GLU A 102 14.27 -16.04 -2.05
CA GLU A 102 14.81 -16.11 -0.69
C GLU A 102 14.71 -14.77 0.05
N SER A 103 14.84 -13.66 -0.69
CA SER A 103 14.71 -12.31 -0.13
C SER A 103 13.30 -12.01 0.42
N LEU A 104 12.29 -12.77 -0.01
CA LEU A 104 10.92 -12.65 0.48
C LEU A 104 10.68 -13.35 1.81
N ARG A 105 11.56 -14.26 2.24
CA ARG A 105 11.34 -15.06 3.46
C ARG A 105 11.05 -14.21 4.71
N PRO A 106 11.81 -13.15 5.04
CA PRO A 106 11.48 -12.33 6.20
C PRO A 106 10.09 -11.69 6.09
N LEU A 107 9.69 -11.27 4.89
CA LEU A 107 8.37 -10.68 4.62
C LEU A 107 7.24 -11.69 4.85
N LEU A 108 7.44 -12.94 4.43
CA LEU A 108 6.47 -14.01 4.58
C LEU A 108 6.35 -14.47 6.04
N GLU A 109 7.45 -14.55 6.77
CA GLU A 109 7.47 -14.84 8.21
C GLU A 109 6.74 -13.75 9.00
N PHE A 110 7.06 -12.48 8.72
CA PHE A 110 6.34 -11.34 9.29
C PHE A 110 4.84 -11.41 9.00
N ALA A 111 4.46 -11.64 7.73
CA ALA A 111 3.06 -11.73 7.36
C ALA A 111 2.36 -12.87 8.11
N LYS A 112 3.01 -14.03 8.23
CA LYS A 112 2.48 -15.21 8.92
C LYS A 112 2.25 -14.95 10.40
N GLU A 113 3.17 -14.24 11.05
CA GLU A 113 3.00 -13.77 12.43
C GLU A 113 1.75 -12.88 12.56
N LYS A 114 1.59 -11.90 11.66
CA LYS A 114 0.48 -10.93 11.73
C LYS A 114 -0.90 -11.51 11.44
N VAL A 115 -1.00 -12.54 10.60
CA VAL A 115 -2.29 -13.19 10.31
C VAL A 115 -2.70 -14.21 11.39
N GLY A 116 -1.81 -14.54 12.34
CA GLY A 116 -2.09 -15.48 13.43
C GLY A 116 -1.60 -16.91 13.21
N GLY A 117 -0.55 -17.10 12.40
CA GLY A 117 0.13 -18.39 12.21
C GLY A 117 -0.33 -19.20 11.00
N GLU A 118 0.14 -20.46 10.91
CA GLU A 118 0.00 -21.33 9.73
C GLU A 118 -1.46 -21.58 9.32
N GLY A 119 -2.34 -21.85 10.29
CA GLY A 119 -3.75 -22.14 10.00
C GLY A 119 -4.47 -20.96 9.33
N ALA A 120 -4.21 -19.73 9.79
CA ALA A 120 -4.77 -18.53 9.19
C ALA A 120 -4.10 -18.15 7.87
N ALA A 121 -2.79 -18.44 7.73
CA ALA A 121 -2.06 -18.21 6.48
C ALA A 121 -2.64 -19.03 5.32
N ALA A 122 -2.99 -20.31 5.54
CA ALA A 122 -3.60 -21.16 4.53
C ALA A 122 -4.91 -20.59 3.93
N ALA A 123 -5.66 -19.81 4.72
CA ALA A 123 -6.89 -19.14 4.30
C ALA A 123 -6.66 -17.70 3.78
N THR A 124 -5.41 -17.20 3.80
CA THR A 124 -5.06 -15.83 3.44
C THR A 124 -4.38 -15.78 2.08
N GLU A 125 -4.82 -14.86 1.21
CA GLU A 125 -4.15 -14.63 -0.08
C GLU A 125 -2.85 -13.89 0.13
N VAL A 126 -1.81 -14.32 -0.60
CA VAL A 126 -0.62 -13.51 -0.82
C VAL A 126 -0.50 -13.18 -2.31
N ARG A 127 -0.24 -11.92 -2.64
CA ARG A 127 0.01 -11.48 -4.02
C ARG A 127 1.30 -10.70 -4.09
N LEU A 128 2.00 -10.75 -5.23
CA LEU A 128 3.21 -9.95 -5.46
C LEU A 128 3.01 -9.07 -6.68
N MET A 129 3.12 -7.76 -6.47
CA MET A 129 3.01 -6.75 -7.51
C MET A 129 4.33 -6.00 -7.57
N ALA A 130 5.15 -6.33 -8.57
CA ALA A 130 6.41 -5.63 -8.81
C ALA A 130 6.21 -4.42 -9.72
N THR A 131 6.98 -3.36 -9.48
CA THR A 131 6.78 -2.05 -10.12
C THR A 131 7.92 -1.71 -11.09
N ALA A 132 8.22 -0.42 -11.27
CA ALA A 132 9.20 0.08 -12.24
C ALA A 132 10.59 -0.56 -12.14
N GLY A 133 11.02 -1.01 -10.96
CA GLY A 133 12.31 -1.68 -10.80
C GLY A 133 12.50 -2.87 -11.74
N LEU A 134 11.47 -3.73 -11.85
CA LEU A 134 11.50 -4.89 -12.74
C LEU A 134 11.13 -4.53 -14.19
N ARG A 135 10.35 -3.46 -14.42
CA ARG A 135 10.04 -2.95 -15.76
C ARG A 135 11.30 -2.51 -16.52
N LEU A 136 12.34 -2.07 -15.81
CA LEU A 136 13.63 -1.68 -16.38
C LEU A 136 14.55 -2.85 -16.78
N LEU A 137 14.22 -4.08 -16.40
CA LEU A 137 15.02 -5.26 -16.71
C LEU A 137 14.62 -5.88 -18.05
N GLU A 138 15.56 -6.61 -18.63
CA GLU A 138 15.29 -7.49 -19.77
C GLU A 138 14.25 -8.55 -19.38
N GLU A 139 13.38 -8.91 -20.33
CA GLU A 139 12.25 -9.82 -20.11
C GLU A 139 12.66 -11.16 -19.51
N GLY A 140 13.72 -11.80 -20.03
CA GLY A 140 14.20 -13.08 -19.51
C GLY A 140 14.68 -13.00 -18.05
N VAL A 141 15.38 -11.93 -17.69
CA VAL A 141 15.86 -11.70 -16.32
C VAL A 141 14.68 -11.42 -15.38
N ARG A 142 13.74 -10.57 -15.82
CA ARG A 142 12.52 -10.25 -15.09
C ARG A 142 11.70 -11.51 -14.79
N GLU A 143 11.51 -12.37 -15.79
CA GLU A 143 10.73 -13.60 -15.62
C GLU A 143 11.45 -14.60 -14.71
N ALA A 144 12.78 -14.75 -14.83
CA ALA A 144 13.55 -15.61 -13.93
C ALA A 144 13.44 -15.17 -12.45
N ILE A 145 13.44 -13.85 -12.19
CA ILE A 145 13.17 -13.29 -10.86
C ILE A 145 11.76 -13.66 -10.39
N LEU A 146 10.73 -13.46 -11.23
CA LEU A 146 9.35 -13.78 -10.87
C LEU A 146 9.16 -15.27 -10.61
N VAL A 147 9.80 -16.16 -11.38
CA VAL A 147 9.78 -17.62 -11.13
C VAL A 147 10.36 -17.94 -9.76
N SER A 148 11.50 -17.36 -9.38
CA SER A 148 12.08 -17.53 -8.04
C SER A 148 11.10 -17.06 -6.95
N CYS A 149 10.49 -15.88 -7.13
CA CYS A 149 9.47 -15.37 -6.21
C CYS A 149 8.23 -16.28 -6.12
N ARG A 150 7.70 -16.78 -7.24
CA ARG A 150 6.56 -17.72 -7.28
C ARG A 150 6.86 -19.00 -6.53
N ASN A 151 8.08 -19.54 -6.65
CA ASN A 151 8.52 -20.70 -5.88
C ASN A 151 8.46 -20.42 -4.36
N ALA A 152 8.97 -19.27 -3.91
CA ALA A 152 8.92 -18.88 -2.50
C ALA A 152 7.48 -18.67 -2.00
N LEU A 153 6.62 -18.03 -2.80
CA LEU A 153 5.21 -17.81 -2.47
C LEU A 153 4.43 -19.12 -2.40
N ARG A 154 4.65 -20.07 -3.32
CA ARG A 154 4.06 -21.42 -3.27
C ARG A 154 4.46 -22.18 -2.01
N ALA A 155 5.72 -22.08 -1.60
CA ALA A 155 6.23 -22.75 -0.41
C ALA A 155 5.83 -22.06 0.92
N SER A 156 5.20 -20.88 0.86
CA SER A 156 4.99 -20.03 2.03
C SER A 156 3.88 -20.51 2.99
N GLY A 157 2.99 -21.37 2.52
CA GLY A 157 1.78 -21.78 3.25
C GLY A 157 0.58 -20.83 3.11
N PHE A 158 0.75 -19.70 2.41
CA PHE A 158 -0.37 -18.83 2.03
C PHE A 158 -1.13 -19.36 0.80
N ARG A 159 -2.40 -18.95 0.63
CA ARG A 159 -3.12 -19.18 -0.63
C ARG A 159 -2.48 -18.31 -1.73
N PHE A 160 -2.02 -18.97 -2.79
CA PHE A 160 -1.28 -18.32 -3.86
C PHE A 160 -1.55 -18.97 -5.22
N GLU A 161 -1.59 -18.13 -6.26
CA GLU A 161 -1.61 -18.54 -7.67
C GLU A 161 -0.46 -17.85 -8.41
N ASP A 162 0.19 -18.56 -9.34
CA ASP A 162 1.34 -18.02 -10.09
C ASP A 162 1.02 -16.71 -10.84
N SER A 163 -0.24 -16.54 -11.28
CA SER A 163 -0.75 -15.33 -11.94
C SER A 163 -0.80 -14.10 -11.03
N TRP A 164 -0.74 -14.28 -9.71
CA TRP A 164 -0.78 -13.21 -8.72
C TRP A 164 0.61 -12.63 -8.39
N ALA A 165 1.69 -13.24 -8.90
CA ALA A 165 3.04 -12.69 -8.86
C ALA A 165 3.41 -12.15 -10.25
N LYS A 166 3.26 -10.85 -10.44
CA LYS A 166 3.44 -10.19 -11.74
C LYS A 166 4.08 -8.81 -11.61
N VAL A 167 4.61 -8.31 -12.72
CA VAL A 167 4.94 -6.89 -12.86
C VAL A 167 3.68 -6.16 -13.30
N ILE A 168 3.28 -5.13 -12.57
CA ILE A 168 2.09 -4.36 -12.91
C ILE A 168 2.42 -3.25 -13.93
N PRO A 169 1.48 -2.91 -14.82
CA PRO A 169 1.56 -1.69 -15.61
C PRO A 169 1.73 -0.46 -14.70
N GLY A 170 2.42 0.56 -15.20
CA GLY A 170 2.59 1.80 -14.43
C GLY A 170 1.29 2.58 -14.25
N SER A 171 0.36 2.46 -15.20
CA SER A 171 -1.00 3.01 -15.09
C SER A 171 -1.76 2.39 -13.91
N ASP A 172 -1.65 1.06 -13.74
CA ASP A 172 -2.28 0.32 -12.64
C ASP A 172 -1.68 0.74 -11.30
N GLU A 173 -0.36 0.94 -11.22
CA GLU A 173 0.33 1.45 -10.03
C GLU A 173 -0.27 2.80 -9.60
N GLY A 174 -0.43 3.74 -10.54
CA GLY A 174 -1.06 5.04 -10.27
C GLY A 174 -2.55 4.95 -9.89
N ILE A 175 -3.30 4.06 -10.53
CA ILE A 175 -4.72 3.81 -10.19
C ILE A 175 -4.84 3.24 -8.78
N TYR A 176 -4.01 2.28 -8.40
CA TYR A 176 -4.02 1.72 -7.05
C TYR A 176 -3.64 2.77 -5.99
N ALA A 177 -2.67 3.65 -6.28
CA ALA A 177 -2.33 4.76 -5.41
C ALA A 177 -3.51 5.75 -5.26
N TRP A 178 -4.21 6.07 -6.36
CA TRP A 178 -5.39 6.92 -6.35
C TRP A 178 -6.54 6.29 -5.54
N ILE A 179 -6.79 4.99 -5.72
CA ILE A 179 -7.79 4.23 -4.94
C ILE A 179 -7.44 4.28 -3.46
N ALA A 180 -6.18 3.99 -3.10
CA ALA A 180 -5.75 3.97 -1.70
C ALA A 180 -5.92 5.35 -1.04
N ALA A 181 -5.54 6.43 -1.73
CA ALA A 181 -5.67 7.78 -1.21
C ALA A 181 -7.13 8.20 -1.00
N ASN A 182 -7.99 7.98 -2.00
CA ASN A 182 -9.41 8.35 -1.92
C ASN A 182 -10.22 7.42 -1.00
N TYR A 183 -9.79 6.17 -0.84
CA TYR A 183 -10.34 5.29 0.19
C TYR A 183 -10.00 5.80 1.60
N ALA A 184 -8.74 6.16 1.84
CA ALA A 184 -8.30 6.70 3.13
C ALA A 184 -8.97 8.04 3.49
N LEU A 185 -9.28 8.86 2.48
CA LEU A 185 -10.01 10.13 2.66
C LEU A 185 -11.53 9.97 2.74
N GLY A 186 -12.07 8.78 2.48
CA GLY A 186 -13.52 8.52 2.49
C GLY A 186 -14.27 9.15 1.32
N THR A 187 -13.60 9.53 0.24
CA THR A 187 -14.19 10.11 -0.98
C THR A 187 -14.60 9.05 -2.00
N LEU A 188 -14.06 7.82 -1.87
CA LEU A 188 -14.36 6.70 -2.77
C LEU A 188 -15.77 6.13 -2.56
N GLY A 189 -16.50 5.87 -3.65
CA GLY A 189 -17.93 5.53 -3.67
C GLY A 189 -18.87 6.73 -3.60
N GLY A 190 -18.33 7.97 -3.59
CA GLY A 190 -19.10 9.20 -3.67
C GLY A 190 -18.88 9.95 -5.00
N ASP A 191 -19.22 11.23 -5.02
CA ASP A 191 -19.06 12.12 -6.19
C ASP A 191 -17.63 12.10 -6.77
N PRO A 192 -17.44 11.70 -8.04
CA PRO A 192 -16.14 11.71 -8.72
C PRO A 192 -15.37 13.03 -8.62
N HIS A 193 -16.04 14.18 -8.66
CA HIS A 193 -15.37 15.49 -8.61
C HIS A 193 -14.86 15.87 -7.22
N LYS A 194 -15.23 15.13 -6.18
CA LYS A 194 -14.72 15.32 -4.81
C LYS A 194 -13.48 14.48 -4.51
N THR A 195 -13.08 13.63 -5.43
CA THR A 195 -11.84 12.87 -5.30
C THR A 195 -10.63 13.76 -5.52
N ILE A 196 -9.49 13.37 -4.95
CA ILE A 196 -8.21 14.03 -5.20
C ILE A 196 -7.45 13.35 -6.34
N GLY A 197 -6.60 14.10 -7.03
CA GLY A 197 -5.55 13.54 -7.88
C GLY A 197 -4.32 13.13 -7.05
N ILE A 198 -3.51 12.22 -7.59
CA ILE A 198 -2.25 11.79 -6.99
C ILE A 198 -1.08 12.05 -7.93
N ILE A 199 0.05 12.45 -7.34
CA ILE A 199 1.37 12.36 -7.96
C ILE A 199 2.21 11.46 -7.06
N GLU A 200 2.54 10.28 -7.53
CA GLU A 200 3.40 9.34 -6.82
C GLU A 200 4.82 9.40 -7.38
N LEU A 201 5.82 9.60 -6.53
CA LEU A 201 7.23 9.60 -6.92
C LEU A 201 7.93 8.38 -6.33
N GLY A 202 8.09 7.35 -7.15
CA GLY A 202 8.87 6.16 -6.81
C GLY A 202 10.37 6.33 -7.07
N GLY A 203 11.13 5.26 -6.86
CA GLY A 203 12.57 5.26 -7.16
C GLY A 203 12.89 5.23 -8.67
N ALA A 204 12.06 4.57 -9.47
CA ALA A 204 12.31 4.32 -10.89
C ALA A 204 11.27 4.95 -11.85
N SER A 205 10.06 5.23 -11.38
CA SER A 205 9.01 5.95 -12.13
C SER A 205 8.32 6.99 -11.27
N ALA A 206 7.56 7.86 -11.93
CA ALA A 206 6.56 8.72 -11.31
C ALA A 206 5.20 8.50 -11.97
N GLN A 207 4.12 8.66 -11.22
CA GLN A 207 2.76 8.41 -11.67
C GLN A 207 1.89 9.64 -11.44
N LEU A 208 0.95 9.89 -12.35
CA LEU A 208 -0.08 10.92 -12.23
C LEU A 208 -1.43 10.29 -12.53
N THR A 209 -2.35 10.36 -11.57
CA THR A 209 -3.70 9.79 -11.72
C THR A 209 -4.75 10.71 -11.11
N PHE A 210 -5.81 11.00 -11.85
CA PHE A 210 -6.93 11.84 -11.39
C PHE A 210 -8.20 11.57 -12.22
N VAL A 211 -9.37 11.94 -11.69
CA VAL A 211 -10.63 11.90 -12.45
C VAL A 211 -10.64 12.99 -13.52
N SER A 212 -11.00 12.64 -14.75
CA SER A 212 -11.08 13.58 -15.88
C SER A 212 -12.41 13.45 -16.61
N ASP A 213 -12.99 14.60 -16.97
CA ASP A 213 -14.19 14.70 -17.82
C ASP A 213 -13.84 14.87 -19.32
N GLU A 214 -12.56 15.00 -19.63
CA GLU A 214 -12.10 15.16 -21.01
C GLU A 214 -12.09 13.83 -21.77
N VAL A 215 -12.22 13.91 -23.10
CA VAL A 215 -12.01 12.75 -23.97
C VAL A 215 -10.51 12.46 -24.06
N LEU A 216 -10.08 11.43 -23.33
CA LEU A 216 -8.69 11.01 -23.26
C LEU A 216 -8.36 9.92 -24.29
N PRO A 217 -7.10 9.83 -24.76
CA PRO A 217 -6.62 8.64 -25.46
C PRO A 217 -6.87 7.38 -24.63
N LEU A 218 -7.21 6.27 -25.30
CA LEU A 218 -7.59 5.02 -24.64
C LEU A 218 -6.48 4.48 -23.73
N GLU A 219 -5.22 4.73 -24.09
CA GLU A 219 -4.03 4.29 -23.34
C GLU A 219 -3.85 5.03 -22.00
N LEU A 220 -4.49 6.19 -21.85
CA LEU A 220 -4.40 7.04 -20.66
C LEU A 220 -5.70 7.06 -19.85
N SER A 221 -6.75 6.43 -20.37
CA SER A 221 -8.09 6.44 -19.77
C SER A 221 -8.43 5.07 -19.23
N THR A 222 -8.88 5.00 -17.98
CA THR A 222 -9.37 3.76 -17.38
C THR A 222 -10.61 4.01 -16.55
N ASN A 223 -11.66 3.23 -16.82
CA ASN A 223 -12.86 3.23 -16.00
C ASN A 223 -12.67 2.31 -14.79
N PHE A 224 -12.87 2.84 -13.60
CA PHE A 224 -12.85 2.09 -12.36
C PHE A 224 -14.21 2.23 -11.66
N THR A 225 -14.81 1.11 -11.27
CA THR A 225 -16.11 1.11 -10.57
C THR A 225 -15.93 0.66 -9.12
N PHE A 226 -16.46 1.43 -8.18
CA PHE A 226 -16.49 1.11 -6.76
C PHE A 226 -17.90 1.33 -6.20
N GLY A 227 -18.53 0.25 -5.74
CA GLY A 227 -19.96 0.27 -5.43
C GLY A 227 -20.78 0.57 -6.68
N GLU A 228 -21.62 1.61 -6.61
CA GLU A 228 -22.45 2.07 -7.73
C GLU A 228 -21.80 3.21 -8.53
N THR A 229 -20.62 3.68 -8.12
CA THR A 229 -19.95 4.82 -8.75
C THR A 229 -18.88 4.34 -9.72
N THR A 230 -18.89 4.89 -10.93
CA THR A 230 -17.82 4.72 -11.92
C THR A 230 -17.02 6.00 -12.07
N TYR A 231 -15.70 5.86 -12.06
CA TYR A 231 -14.71 6.92 -12.20
C TYR A 231 -13.99 6.76 -13.53
N THR A 232 -13.98 7.81 -14.36
CA THR A 232 -13.13 7.90 -15.55
C THR A 232 -11.79 8.51 -15.13
N LEU A 233 -10.75 7.69 -15.06
CA LEU A 233 -9.44 8.11 -14.57
C LEU A 233 -8.50 8.40 -15.74
N TYR A 234 -7.88 9.57 -15.71
CA TYR A 234 -6.58 9.76 -16.36
C TYR A 234 -5.54 9.01 -15.53
N SER A 235 -4.71 8.18 -16.15
CA SER A 235 -3.54 7.58 -15.49
C SER A 235 -2.35 7.53 -16.44
N ASN A 236 -1.20 8.02 -15.98
CA ASN A 236 0.05 7.94 -16.73
C ASN A 236 1.22 7.60 -15.80
N SER A 237 2.20 6.87 -16.33
CA SER A 237 3.43 6.48 -15.63
C SER A 237 4.65 6.89 -16.44
N PHE A 238 5.44 7.80 -15.88
CA PHE A 238 6.70 8.28 -16.42
C PHE A 238 7.85 7.39 -15.96
N LEU A 239 8.16 6.33 -16.71
CA LEU A 239 9.30 5.47 -16.45
C LEU A 239 10.62 6.25 -16.64
N ASN A 240 11.61 6.00 -15.78
CA ASN A 240 12.87 6.75 -15.65
C ASN A 240 12.77 8.13 -14.98
N PHE A 241 11.56 8.57 -14.59
CA PHE A 241 11.35 9.82 -13.87
C PHE A 241 11.20 9.64 -12.35
N GLY A 242 11.37 8.42 -11.85
CA GLY A 242 11.49 8.20 -10.41
C GLY A 242 12.76 8.84 -9.85
N GLN A 243 12.79 9.10 -8.55
CA GLN A 243 13.85 9.86 -7.90
C GLN A 243 15.27 9.37 -8.22
N ASN A 244 15.51 8.05 -8.12
CA ASN A 244 16.83 7.47 -8.33
C ASN A 244 17.19 7.44 -9.82
N ALA A 245 16.25 7.03 -10.68
CA ALA A 245 16.47 6.98 -12.12
C ALA A 245 16.69 8.38 -12.72
N ALA A 246 15.99 9.39 -12.21
CA ALA A 246 16.22 10.78 -12.54
C ALA A 246 17.58 11.26 -12.03
N GLN A 247 17.99 10.90 -10.81
CA GLN A 247 19.33 11.24 -10.34
C GLN A 247 20.43 10.59 -11.20
N ASP A 248 20.27 9.33 -11.59
CA ASP A 248 21.24 8.63 -12.44
C ASP A 248 21.31 9.27 -13.83
N SER A 249 20.17 9.55 -14.45
CA SER A 249 20.10 10.22 -15.75
C SER A 249 20.71 11.62 -15.70
N TYR A 250 20.47 12.36 -14.62
CA TYR A 250 21.07 13.66 -14.35
C TYR A 250 22.60 13.58 -14.31
N HIS A 251 23.12 12.59 -13.58
CA HIS A 251 24.56 12.36 -13.47
C HIS A 251 25.20 11.96 -14.80
N GLN A 252 24.49 11.23 -15.67
CA GLN A 252 24.99 10.95 -17.02
C GLN A 252 25.09 12.22 -17.88
N ILE A 253 24.11 13.12 -17.80
CA ILE A 253 24.16 14.42 -18.52
C ILE A 253 25.28 15.32 -17.96
N LEU A 254 25.44 15.36 -16.64
CA LEU A 254 26.54 16.11 -16.03
C LEU A 254 27.90 15.60 -16.52
N LYS A 255 28.07 14.29 -16.67
CA LYS A 255 29.30 13.68 -17.21
C LYS A 255 29.51 14.03 -18.69
N SER A 256 28.47 13.97 -19.52
CA SER A 256 28.60 14.25 -20.95
C SER A 256 28.90 15.73 -21.26
N ARG A 257 28.41 16.64 -20.42
CA ARG A 257 28.59 18.09 -20.58
C ARG A 257 29.74 18.67 -19.76
N GLY A 258 30.15 17.97 -18.70
CA GLY A 258 31.24 18.38 -17.83
C GLY A 258 32.58 18.10 -18.48
N SER A 259 33.37 19.14 -18.73
CA SER A 259 34.81 18.97 -18.94
C SER A 259 35.40 18.55 -17.59
N SER A 260 35.69 17.25 -17.44
CA SER A 260 36.32 16.69 -16.24
C SER A 260 37.68 17.36 -16.05
N LYS A 261 37.76 18.37 -15.19
CA LYS A 261 39.04 18.92 -14.74
C LYS A 261 39.51 18.03 -13.60
N ASN A 262 40.59 17.28 -13.82
CA ASN A 262 41.22 16.40 -12.82
C ASN A 262 40.30 15.35 -12.17
N GLY A 263 39.33 14.77 -12.91
CA GLY A 263 38.48 13.70 -12.38
C GLY A 263 37.44 14.13 -11.34
N THR A 264 37.21 15.44 -11.19
CA THR A 264 36.19 15.99 -10.28
C THR A 264 35.01 16.53 -11.07
N LEU A 265 33.80 16.06 -10.75
CA LEU A 265 32.55 16.54 -11.34
C LEU A 265 31.85 17.47 -10.35
N VAL A 266 31.53 18.69 -10.76
CA VAL A 266 30.80 19.63 -9.90
C VAL A 266 29.29 19.41 -10.05
N ASP A 267 28.66 18.92 -8.98
CA ASP A 267 27.21 18.67 -8.91
C ASP A 267 26.51 19.89 -8.29
N PRO A 268 25.71 20.67 -9.05
CA PRO A 268 24.93 21.78 -8.50
C PRO A 268 23.71 21.36 -7.69
N CYS A 269 23.24 20.12 -7.82
CA CYS A 269 22.12 19.58 -7.04
C CYS A 269 22.56 19.00 -5.70
N ALA A 270 23.83 18.59 -5.56
CA ALA A 270 24.37 18.14 -4.28
C ALA A 270 24.67 19.33 -3.32
N PRO A 271 24.48 19.17 -1.99
CA PRO A 271 24.78 20.20 -1.00
C PRO A 271 26.23 20.68 -1.06
N LYS A 272 26.48 21.95 -0.76
CA LYS A 272 27.84 22.52 -0.77
C LYS A 272 28.76 21.74 0.19
N GLY A 273 29.90 21.26 -0.32
CA GLY A 273 30.89 20.50 0.46
C GLY A 273 30.60 19.01 0.58
N TYR A 274 29.47 18.54 0.06
CA TYR A 274 29.22 17.10 -0.07
C TYR A 274 30.15 16.51 -1.14
N SER A 275 30.90 15.46 -0.78
CA SER A 275 31.78 14.75 -1.70
C SER A 275 31.44 13.27 -1.71
N HIS A 276 31.22 12.71 -2.90
CA HIS A 276 30.89 11.28 -3.04
C HIS A 276 31.77 10.65 -4.12
N LYS A 277 32.47 9.56 -3.76
CA LYS A 277 33.23 8.75 -4.71
C LYS A 277 32.25 7.82 -5.41
N ARG A 278 32.01 8.03 -6.70
CA ARG A 278 31.22 7.08 -7.52
C ARG A 278 32.15 6.15 -8.28
N LYS A 279 31.87 4.85 -8.17
CA LYS A 279 32.43 3.81 -9.05
C LYS A 279 31.61 3.77 -10.33
N VAL A 280 32.27 3.80 -11.48
CA VAL A 280 31.61 3.65 -12.78
C VAL A 280 31.76 2.21 -13.24
N LEU A 281 30.64 1.49 -13.37
CA LEU A 281 30.58 0.27 -14.18
C LEU A 281 30.36 0.70 -15.63
N ALA A 282 31.39 0.54 -16.47
CA ALA A 282 31.24 0.73 -17.90
C ALA A 282 30.37 -0.41 -18.46
N ARG A 283 29.19 -0.11 -19.01
CA ARG A 283 28.45 -1.06 -19.86
C ARG A 283 29.17 -1.12 -21.21
N THR A 284 30.13 -2.03 -21.36
CA THR A 284 30.65 -2.39 -22.68
C THR A 284 29.61 -3.24 -23.41
N SER A 285 29.02 -2.70 -24.47
CA SER A 285 28.32 -3.49 -25.48
C SER A 285 29.35 -4.39 -26.17
N GLY A 286 29.36 -5.66 -25.83
CA GLY A 286 30.23 -6.67 -26.45
C GLY A 286 30.97 -7.51 -25.42
N ALA A 287 30.97 -8.82 -25.65
CA ALA A 287 31.66 -9.82 -24.86
C ALA A 287 33.19 -9.58 -24.86
N SER A 288 33.68 -8.72 -23.97
CA SER A 288 35.08 -8.67 -23.56
C SER A 288 35.19 -7.92 -22.23
N ARG A 289 35.50 -8.67 -21.15
CA ARG A 289 35.73 -8.12 -19.82
C ARG A 289 37.01 -7.26 -19.84
N SER A 290 36.84 -5.95 -19.75
CA SER A 290 37.85 -5.05 -19.17
C SER A 290 37.17 -4.08 -18.22
N ASN A 291 37.34 -4.32 -16.91
CA ASN A 291 36.87 -3.42 -15.86
C ASN A 291 37.83 -2.24 -15.75
N LEU A 292 37.68 -1.22 -16.60
CA LEU A 292 38.30 0.08 -16.35
C LEU A 292 37.40 0.84 -15.37
N GLU A 293 37.70 0.72 -14.07
CA GLU A 293 36.96 1.39 -13.00
C GLU A 293 37.42 2.85 -12.89
N ASN A 294 36.89 3.74 -13.74
CA ASN A 294 37.14 5.17 -13.57
C ASN A 294 36.36 5.68 -12.34
N GLN A 295 37.09 6.12 -11.32
CA GLN A 295 36.51 6.76 -10.13
C GLN A 295 36.46 8.27 -10.33
N TYR A 296 35.31 8.87 -10.08
CA TYR A 296 35.14 10.31 -10.06
C TYR A 296 34.64 10.76 -8.69
N VAL A 297 35.06 11.96 -8.29
CA VAL A 297 34.56 12.62 -7.08
C VAL A 297 33.51 13.63 -7.51
N ASP A 298 32.26 13.37 -7.14
CA ASP A 298 31.19 14.36 -7.26
C ASP A 298 31.34 15.35 -6.11
N ASN A 299 31.58 16.63 -6.40
CA ASN A 299 31.66 17.70 -5.41
C ASN A 299 30.44 18.62 -5.52
N GLY A 300 29.69 18.69 -4.42
CA GLY A 300 28.47 19.48 -4.35
C GLY A 300 28.74 20.97 -4.24
N SER A 301 28.04 21.75 -5.07
CA SER A 301 28.10 23.22 -5.05
C SER A 301 26.86 23.88 -4.48
N GLY A 302 25.75 23.15 -4.31
CA GLY A 302 24.50 23.68 -3.74
C GLY A 302 23.85 24.79 -4.56
N ASN A 303 24.05 24.82 -5.89
CA ASN A 303 23.53 25.85 -6.77
C ASN A 303 22.14 25.47 -7.32
N TYR A 304 21.08 25.81 -6.57
CA TYR A 304 19.70 25.50 -6.94
C TYR A 304 19.31 25.98 -8.36
N LYS A 305 19.71 27.19 -8.76
CA LYS A 305 19.36 27.73 -10.09
C LYS A 305 19.96 26.87 -11.21
N LYS A 306 21.23 26.47 -11.07
CA LYS A 306 21.92 25.60 -12.03
C LYS A 306 21.43 24.16 -11.96
N CYS A 307 21.10 23.66 -10.78
CA CYS A 307 20.45 22.36 -10.60
C CYS A 307 19.12 22.32 -11.38
N ARG A 308 18.20 23.24 -11.09
CA ARG A 308 16.89 23.34 -11.74
C ARG A 308 17.00 23.45 -13.26
N SER A 309 17.86 24.31 -13.78
CA SER A 309 18.02 24.46 -15.24
C SER A 309 18.55 23.19 -15.90
N SER A 310 19.47 22.49 -15.23
CA SER A 310 20.06 21.24 -15.74
C SER A 310 19.07 20.06 -15.66
N SER A 311 18.27 19.98 -14.59
CA SER A 311 17.17 19.00 -14.46
C SER A 311 16.06 19.25 -15.48
N MET A 312 15.77 20.51 -15.83
CA MET A 312 14.74 20.83 -16.82
C MET A 312 15.08 20.28 -18.21
N ILE A 313 16.35 20.22 -18.56
CA ILE A 313 16.83 19.67 -19.83
C ILE A 313 16.48 18.18 -19.92
N MET A 314 16.61 17.44 -18.83
CA MET A 314 16.21 16.03 -18.78
C MET A 314 14.73 15.81 -19.09
N MET A 315 13.88 16.69 -18.55
CA MET A 315 12.44 16.64 -18.79
C MET A 315 12.08 16.98 -20.24
N GLN A 316 12.98 17.64 -20.97
CA GLN A 316 12.79 18.05 -22.36
C GLN A 316 13.41 17.07 -23.37
N GLU A 317 14.46 16.32 -23.00
CA GLU A 317 15.08 15.29 -23.88
C GLU A 317 14.13 14.12 -24.20
N GLY A 318 13.02 13.97 -23.46
CA GLY A 318 11.92 13.06 -23.78
C GLY A 318 10.87 13.60 -24.77
N LYS A 319 10.91 14.89 -25.12
CA LYS A 319 9.98 15.50 -26.10
C LYS A 319 10.36 15.05 -27.52
N GLY A 320 9.92 13.85 -27.90
CA GLY A 320 10.13 13.32 -29.26
C GLY A 320 10.11 11.79 -29.35
N LYS A 321 10.27 11.07 -28.22
CA LYS A 321 10.04 9.63 -28.18
C LYS A 321 8.55 9.41 -27.93
N LYS A 322 7.80 9.14 -29.01
CA LYS A 322 6.39 8.73 -28.93
C LYS A 322 6.25 7.63 -27.87
N TYR A 323 5.23 7.77 -27.04
CA TYR A 323 4.71 6.76 -26.13
C TYR A 323 4.75 5.38 -26.82
N MET A 324 5.61 4.50 -26.32
CA MET A 324 5.63 3.06 -26.57
C MET A 324 5.61 2.36 -25.22
#